data_AF-A0A4S2AHB4-F1
#
_entry.id   AF-A0A4S2AHB4-F1
#
_cell.length_a   1.000
_cell.length_b   1.000
_cell.length_c   1.000
_cell.angle_alpha   90.00
_cell.angle_beta   90.00
_cell.angle_gamma   90.00
#
_symmetry.space_group_name_H-M   'P 1'
#
loop_
_entity.id
_entity.type
_entity.pdbx_description
1 polymer ?
#
loop_
_entity_poly.entity_id
_entity_poly.type
_entity_poly.pdbx_seq_one_letter_code
_entity_poly.pdbx_strand_id
1 'polypeptide(L)'
;MDKVSLVKQCQLGDREAFGILYQTYFAPMREVVAYYIHNDDIEQDVLHDGFLIAYTSIGSLKNGAKIEAWLTSIMKNLSLQYLKDESSHISVPMSDTAIADNAITSADNARELTWEELDKIIDKLPEGYGKVFRLAVLDGLSHKEIAALLGIAPHSSS
;
A
#
# COMPACT_ATOMS: atom_id res chain seq x y z
N MET A 1 12.76 21.56 5.20
CA MET A 1 12.19 20.83 6.35
C MET A 1 12.70 19.41 6.30
N ASP A 2 13.12 18.81 7.42
CA ASP A 2 13.60 17.42 7.46
C ASP A 2 12.44 16.43 7.21
N LYS A 3 12.69 15.31 6.49
CA LYS A 3 11.69 14.27 6.17
C LYS A 3 10.97 13.75 7.43
N VAL A 4 11.70 13.49 8.50
CA VAL A 4 11.15 12.97 9.76
C VAL A 4 10.25 14.01 10.44
N SER A 5 10.69 15.27 10.45
CA SER A 5 9.91 16.38 11.01
C SER A 5 8.62 16.62 10.21
N LEU A 6 8.69 16.51 8.88
CA LEU A 6 7.53 16.63 7.99
C LEU A 6 6.48 15.54 8.28
N VAL A 7 6.92 14.27 8.37
CA VAL A 7 6.04 13.15 8.71
C VAL A 7 5.39 13.37 10.07
N LYS A 8 6.16 13.82 11.07
CA LYS A 8 5.62 14.06 12.41
C LYS A 8 4.53 15.13 12.42
N GLN A 9 4.67 16.21 11.66
CA GLN A 9 3.62 17.22 11.53
C GLN A 9 2.37 16.65 10.82
N CYS A 10 2.55 15.85 9.78
CA CYS A 10 1.42 15.18 9.13
C CYS A 10 0.67 14.25 10.10
N GLN A 11 1.39 13.52 10.96
CA GLN A 11 0.81 12.66 12.00
C GLN A 11 0.03 13.44 13.07
N LEU A 12 0.36 14.72 13.27
CA LEU A 12 -0.37 15.63 14.16
C LEU A 12 -1.59 16.27 13.48
N GLY A 13 -1.88 15.92 12.22
CA GLY A 13 -3.02 16.43 11.47
C GLY A 13 -2.76 17.76 10.74
N ASP A 14 -1.50 18.19 10.62
CA ASP A 14 -1.14 19.40 9.89
C ASP A 14 -1.38 19.21 8.38
N ARG A 15 -2.39 19.93 7.86
CA ARG A 15 -2.79 19.88 6.45
C ARG A 15 -1.76 20.53 5.52
N GLU A 16 -1.07 21.57 5.97
CA GLU A 16 -0.02 22.21 5.17
C GLU A 16 1.19 21.30 5.05
N ALA A 17 1.56 20.64 6.14
CA ALA A 17 2.62 19.62 6.12
C ALA A 17 2.30 18.48 5.14
N PHE A 18 1.05 18.01 5.12
CA PHE A 18 0.65 16.99 4.14
C PHE A 18 0.67 17.52 2.71
N GLY A 19 0.29 18.78 2.49
CA GLY A 19 0.42 19.43 1.17
C GLY A 19 1.86 19.46 0.67
N ILE A 20 2.83 19.74 1.55
CA ILE A 20 4.26 19.68 1.24
C ILE A 20 4.69 18.25 0.92
N LEU A 21 4.25 17.27 1.72
CA LEU A 21 4.53 15.85 1.47
C LEU A 21 4.00 15.40 0.11
N TYR A 22 2.75 15.75 -0.21
CA TYR A 22 2.14 15.46 -1.50
C TYR A 22 2.97 16.03 -2.64
N GLN A 23 3.29 17.33 -2.63
CA GLN A 23 4.09 17.96 -3.68
C GLN A 23 5.49 17.34 -3.82
N THR A 24 6.10 16.95 -2.69
CA THR A 24 7.44 16.35 -2.67
C THR A 24 7.45 14.97 -3.32
N TYR A 25 6.41 14.16 -3.08
CA TYR A 25 6.37 12.75 -3.49
C TYR A 25 5.49 12.50 -4.72
N PHE A 26 4.79 13.50 -5.24
CA PHE A 26 3.88 13.33 -6.38
C PHE A 26 4.55 12.73 -7.62
N ALA A 27 5.64 13.35 -8.08
CA ALA A 27 6.37 12.88 -9.26
C ALA A 27 6.97 11.47 -9.08
N PRO A 28 7.73 11.16 -8.01
CA PRO A 28 8.29 9.82 -7.86
C PRO A 28 7.21 8.75 -7.62
N MET A 29 6.10 9.07 -6.95
CA MET A 29 5.02 8.09 -6.77
C MET A 29 4.22 7.88 -8.05
N ARG A 30 4.09 8.90 -8.90
CA ARG A 30 3.54 8.75 -10.24
C ARG A 30 4.35 7.73 -11.05
N GLU A 31 5.68 7.83 -11.05
CA GLU A 31 6.55 6.89 -11.77
C GLU A 31 6.35 5.44 -11.29
N VAL A 32 6.11 5.25 -9.98
CA VAL A 32 5.79 3.93 -9.42
C VAL A 32 4.46 3.39 -9.96
N VAL A 33 3.41 4.23 -10.04
CA VAL A 33 2.11 3.81 -10.58
C VAL A 33 2.19 3.56 -12.09
N ALA A 34 2.84 4.45 -12.84
CA ALA A 34 3.04 4.38 -14.28
C ALA A 34 3.80 3.11 -14.72
N TYR A 35 4.65 2.57 -13.85
CA TYR A 35 5.32 1.29 -14.09
C TYR A 35 4.33 0.12 -14.24
N TYR A 36 3.18 0.17 -13.57
CA TYR A 36 2.16 -0.87 -13.60
C TYR A 36 0.99 -0.51 -14.52
N ILE A 37 0.58 0.76 -14.54
CA ILE A 37 -0.63 1.24 -15.23
C ILE A 37 -0.21 2.14 -16.39
N HIS A 38 -0.58 1.75 -17.60
CA HIS A 38 -0.17 2.43 -18.85
C HIS A 38 -1.27 3.31 -19.44
N ASN A 39 -2.19 3.79 -18.60
CA ASN A 39 -3.29 4.69 -18.96
C ASN A 39 -3.25 5.90 -18.02
N ASP A 40 -3.07 7.09 -18.60
CA ASP A 40 -2.87 8.33 -17.85
C ASP A 40 -4.04 8.68 -16.92
N ASP A 41 -5.29 8.43 -17.32
CA ASP A 41 -6.46 8.75 -16.49
C ASP A 41 -6.52 7.83 -15.27
N ILE A 42 -6.30 6.53 -15.48
CA ILE A 42 -6.29 5.53 -14.41
C ILE A 42 -5.09 5.73 -13.48
N GLU A 43 -3.91 6.05 -14.04
CA GLU A 43 -2.70 6.34 -13.29
C GLU A 43 -2.95 7.49 -12.29
N GLN A 44 -3.61 8.57 -12.73
CA GLN A 44 -3.94 9.71 -11.88
C GLN A 44 -4.89 9.31 -10.75
N ASP A 45 -5.93 8.54 -11.06
CA ASP A 45 -6.91 8.08 -10.07
C ASP A 45 -6.25 7.21 -9.00
N VAL A 46 -5.45 6.22 -9.41
CA VAL A 46 -4.71 5.34 -8.49
C VAL A 46 -3.70 6.12 -7.66
N LEU A 47 -2.99 7.09 -8.26
CA LEU A 47 -2.07 7.95 -7.54
C LEU A 47 -2.80 8.78 -6.47
N HIS A 48 -3.94 9.37 -6.82
CA HIS A 48 -4.75 10.17 -5.90
C HIS A 48 -5.29 9.33 -4.74
N ASP A 49 -5.83 8.15 -5.02
CA ASP A 49 -6.31 7.21 -4.01
C ASP A 49 -5.18 6.74 -3.09
N GLY A 50 -3.99 6.47 -3.65
CA GLY A 50 -2.80 6.14 -2.88
C GLY A 50 -2.39 7.25 -1.90
N PHE A 51 -2.49 8.52 -2.30
CA PHE A 51 -2.24 9.65 -1.39
C PHE A 51 -3.35 9.83 -0.35
N LEU A 52 -4.61 9.52 -0.66
CA LEU A 52 -5.71 9.54 0.33
C LEU A 52 -5.52 8.44 1.39
N ILE A 53 -5.12 7.24 0.96
CA ILE A 53 -4.72 6.16 1.86
C ILE A 53 -3.53 6.60 2.71
N ALA A 54 -2.51 7.21 2.09
CA ALA A 54 -1.35 7.72 2.83
C ALA A 54 -1.77 8.77 3.89
N TYR A 55 -2.66 9.70 3.55
CA TYR A 55 -3.16 10.71 4.49
C TYR A 55 -3.81 10.08 5.73
N THR A 56 -4.68 9.10 5.51
CA THR A 56 -5.42 8.44 6.59
C THR A 56 -4.57 7.44 7.40
N SER A 57 -3.51 6.88 6.81
CA SER A 57 -2.68 5.86 7.43
C SER A 57 -1.30 6.34 7.91
N ILE A 58 -0.94 7.62 7.70
CA ILE A 58 0.38 8.16 8.06
C ILE A 58 0.73 8.01 9.55
N GLY A 59 -0.28 7.91 10.42
CA GLY A 59 -0.10 7.60 11.85
C GLY A 59 0.54 6.24 12.12
N SER A 60 0.43 5.28 11.18
CA SER A 60 1.05 3.96 11.28
C SER A 60 2.55 3.96 10.97
N LEU A 61 3.07 5.02 10.34
CA LEU A 61 4.47 5.12 9.94
C LEU A 61 5.38 5.35 11.17
N LYS A 62 5.97 4.26 11.67
CA LYS A 62 6.83 4.30 12.87
C LYS A 62 8.15 5.05 12.66
N ASN A 63 8.69 5.02 11.44
CA ASN A 63 9.96 5.64 11.11
C ASN A 63 9.79 6.60 9.92
N GLY A 64 9.74 7.89 10.20
CA GLY A 64 9.58 8.94 9.19
C GLY A 64 10.69 8.98 8.14
N ALA A 65 11.89 8.42 8.42
CA ALA A 65 12.94 8.31 7.42
C ALA A 65 12.59 7.33 6.29
N LYS A 66 11.64 6.41 6.54
CA LYS A 66 11.17 5.39 5.57
C LYS A 66 9.92 5.82 4.81
N ILE A 67 9.53 7.09 4.86
CA ILE A 67 8.31 7.59 4.21
C ILE A 67 8.23 7.23 2.73
N GLU A 68 9.37 7.29 2.04
CA GLU A 68 9.45 7.02 0.61
C GLU A 68 9.13 5.56 0.29
N ALA A 69 9.83 4.61 0.92
CA ALA A 69 9.55 3.18 0.78
C ALA A 69 8.13 2.79 1.23
N TRP A 70 7.61 3.46 2.26
CA TRP A 70 6.25 3.24 2.73
C TRP A 70 5.20 3.72 1.71
N LEU A 71 5.36 4.92 1.16
CA LEU A 71 4.51 5.43 0.08
C LEU A 71 4.59 4.54 -1.17
N THR A 72 5.79 4.13 -1.58
CA THR A 72 5.99 3.21 -2.71
C THR A 72 5.22 1.92 -2.52
N SER A 73 5.19 1.38 -1.30
CA SER A 73 4.44 0.15 -0.99
C SER A 73 2.93 0.34 -1.17
N ILE A 74 2.39 1.48 -0.76
CA ILE A 74 0.97 1.83 -0.97
C ILE A 74 0.67 1.89 -2.47
N MET A 75 1.46 2.65 -3.23
CA MET A 75 1.25 2.85 -4.67
C MET A 75 1.33 1.54 -5.45
N LYS A 76 2.34 0.72 -5.14
CA LYS A 76 2.51 -0.61 -5.74
C LYS A 76 1.32 -1.52 -5.46
N ASN A 77 0.90 -1.62 -4.20
CA ASN A 77 -0.19 -2.52 -3.82
C ASN A 77 -1.50 -2.10 -4.48
N LEU A 78 -1.81 -0.81 -4.50
CA LEU A 78 -3.02 -0.29 -5.13
C LEU A 78 -3.00 -0.50 -6.65
N SER A 79 -1.84 -0.31 -7.30
CA SER A 79 -1.70 -0.56 -8.74
C SER A 79 -1.91 -2.05 -9.09
N LEU A 80 -1.35 -2.95 -8.28
CA LEU A 80 -1.55 -4.39 -8.48
C LEU A 80 -2.99 -4.84 -8.22
N GLN A 81 -3.65 -4.23 -7.23
CA GLN A 81 -5.07 -4.46 -6.96
C GLN A 81 -5.94 -4.05 -8.15
N TYR A 82 -5.70 -2.86 -8.70
CA TYR A 82 -6.40 -2.39 -9.90
C TYR A 82 -6.29 -3.38 -11.06
N LEU A 83 -5.07 -3.83 -11.38
CA LEU A 83 -4.83 -4.79 -12.46
C LEU A 83 -5.49 -6.16 -12.20
N LYS A 84 -5.53 -6.60 -10.93
CA LYS A 84 -6.20 -7.85 -10.56
C LYS A 84 -7.71 -7.75 -10.78
N ASP A 85 -8.32 -6.65 -10.37
CA ASP A 85 -9.75 -6.43 -10.54
C ASP A 85 -10.10 -6.27 -12.02
N GLU A 86 -9.30 -5.54 -12.80
CA GLU A 86 -9.42 -5.46 -14.26
C GLU A 86 -9.37 -6.86 -14.90
N SER A 87 -8.37 -7.68 -14.53
CA SER A 87 -8.24 -9.05 -15.04
C SER A 87 -9.42 -9.95 -14.68
N SER A 88 -10.08 -9.71 -13.53
CA SER A 88 -11.26 -10.45 -13.10
C SER A 88 -12.53 -10.08 -13.89
N HIS A 89 -12.56 -8.88 -14.48
CA HIS A 89 -13.63 -8.40 -15.34
C HIS A 89 -13.47 -8.82 -16.81
N ILE A 90 -12.32 -9.36 -17.19
CA ILE A 90 -12.06 -9.89 -18.53
C ILE A 90 -12.47 -11.37 -18.55
N SER A 91 -13.71 -11.63 -18.98
CA SER A 91 -14.08 -12.95 -19.50
C SER A 91 -13.24 -13.22 -20.76
N VAL A 92 -12.30 -14.15 -20.63
CA VAL A 92 -11.28 -14.62 -21.59
C VAL A 92 -11.85 -14.80 -23.02
N PRO A 93 -11.08 -14.39 -24.06
CA PRO A 93 -10.35 -15.40 -24.83
C PRO A 93 -8.84 -15.14 -24.84
N MET A 94 -8.13 -16.24 -24.67
CA MET A 94 -6.67 -16.42 -24.69
C MET A 94 -6.04 -15.74 -25.91
N SER A 95 -5.04 -14.88 -25.69
CA SER A 95 -4.00 -14.65 -26.68
C SER A 95 -2.68 -14.41 -25.99
N ASP A 96 -1.73 -15.27 -26.32
CA ASP A 96 -0.36 -15.28 -25.81
C ASP A 96 0.33 -13.93 -26.01
N THR A 97 0.76 -13.32 -24.91
CA THR A 97 1.82 -12.30 -24.98
C THR A 97 2.81 -12.57 -23.85
N ALA A 98 4.00 -13.00 -24.26
CA ALA A 98 5.10 -13.36 -23.39
C ALA A 98 5.51 -12.17 -22.51
N ILE A 99 5.45 -12.37 -21.20
CA ILE A 99 6.04 -11.46 -20.22
C ILE A 99 7.55 -11.69 -20.29
N ALA A 100 8.27 -10.68 -20.80
CA ALA A 100 9.73 -10.67 -20.82
C ALA A 100 10.25 -10.50 -19.40
N ASP A 101 10.80 -11.59 -18.88
CA ASP A 101 11.51 -11.68 -17.62
C ASP A 101 12.83 -10.89 -17.72
N ASN A 102 12.87 -9.68 -17.15
CA ASN A 102 14.12 -8.93 -16.95
C ASN A 102 14.32 -8.71 -15.45
N ALA A 103 14.85 -9.75 -14.83
CA ALA A 103 15.52 -9.66 -13.54
C ALA A 103 16.74 -8.75 -13.66
N ILE A 104 16.73 -7.61 -12.97
CA ILE A 104 17.95 -6.88 -12.62
C ILE A 104 18.05 -6.80 -11.09
N THR A 105 18.95 -7.65 -10.61
CA THR A 105 19.50 -7.71 -9.27
C THR A 105 19.95 -6.33 -8.77
N SER A 106 19.39 -5.88 -7.65
CA SER A 106 20.00 -4.86 -6.80
C SER A 106 20.21 -5.48 -5.42
N ALA A 107 21.45 -5.89 -5.16
CA ALA A 107 21.87 -6.34 -3.85
C ALA A 107 21.90 -5.15 -2.90
N ASP A 108 20.91 -5.05 -2.01
CA ASP A 108 21.07 -4.36 -0.74
C ASP A 108 20.73 -5.36 0.37
N ASN A 109 21.67 -5.56 1.28
CA ASN A 109 21.58 -6.57 2.34
C ASN A 109 20.63 -6.10 3.46
N ALA A 110 19.39 -5.74 3.12
CA ALA A 110 18.28 -5.86 4.04
C ALA A 110 17.88 -7.34 4.01
N ARG A 111 18.03 -8.04 5.14
CA ARG A 111 17.50 -9.40 5.25
C ARG A 111 16.01 -9.32 4.94
N GLU A 112 15.62 -9.73 3.74
CA GLU A 112 14.23 -9.85 3.35
C GLU A 112 13.59 -10.76 4.37
N LEU A 113 12.59 -10.24 5.08
CA LEU A 113 11.78 -11.06 5.97
C LEU A 113 11.16 -12.13 5.09
N THR A 114 11.55 -13.39 5.32
CA THR A 114 10.93 -14.49 4.59
C THR A 114 9.46 -14.56 4.98
N TRP A 115 8.62 -15.09 4.09
CA TRP A 115 7.20 -15.30 4.38
C TRP A 115 6.98 -16.07 5.69
N GLU A 116 7.88 -17.02 5.99
CA GLU A 116 7.87 -17.80 7.23
C GLU A 116 8.19 -16.96 8.47
N GLU A 117 9.04 -15.94 8.35
CA GLU A 117 9.36 -15.01 9.44
C GLU A 117 8.25 -13.99 9.65
N LEU A 118 7.62 -13.54 8.57
CA LEU A 118 6.46 -12.67 8.61
C LEU A 118 5.25 -13.38 9.25
N ASP A 119 4.99 -14.63 8.88
CA ASP A 119 3.95 -15.48 9.49
C ASP A 119 4.16 -15.63 10.99
N LYS A 120 5.38 -15.93 11.43
CA LYS A 120 5.72 -16.01 12.86
C LYS A 120 5.51 -14.72 13.63
N ILE A 121 5.59 -13.57 12.98
CA ILE A 121 5.33 -12.26 13.60
C ILE A 121 3.83 -12.00 13.66
N ILE A 122 3.09 -12.32 12.59
CA ILE A 122 1.64 -12.20 12.53
C ILE A 122 0.98 -13.14 13.55
N ASP A 123 1.51 -14.34 13.76
CA ASP A 123 1.01 -15.33 14.72
C ASP A 123 1.27 -14.94 16.19
N LYS A 124 2.15 -13.96 16.44
CA LYS A 124 2.34 -13.36 17.78
C LYS A 124 1.31 -12.29 18.12
N LEU A 125 0.47 -11.89 17.16
CA LEU A 125 -0.61 -10.96 17.42
C LEU A 125 -1.70 -11.67 18.26
N PRO A 126 -2.42 -10.92 19.11
CA PRO A 126 -3.55 -11.47 19.85
C PRO A 126 -4.59 -12.14 18.93
N GLU A 127 -5.31 -13.12 19.47
CA GLU A 127 -6.23 -13.95 18.69
C GLU A 127 -7.21 -13.10 17.86
N GLY A 128 -7.30 -13.39 16.55
CA GLY A 128 -8.13 -12.63 15.60
C GLY A 128 -7.43 -11.44 14.91
N TYR A 129 -6.45 -10.80 15.53
CA TYR A 129 -5.77 -9.63 14.94
C TYR A 129 -4.92 -9.97 13.73
N GLY A 130 -4.25 -11.14 13.72
CA GLY A 130 -3.48 -11.58 12.57
C GLY A 130 -4.34 -11.81 11.32
N LYS A 131 -5.59 -12.28 11.51
CA LYS A 131 -6.54 -12.51 10.42
C LYS A 131 -7.05 -11.19 9.85
N VAL A 132 -7.38 -10.23 10.70
CA VAL A 132 -7.74 -8.85 10.29
C VAL A 132 -6.59 -8.16 9.57
N PHE A 133 -5.36 -8.33 10.05
CA PHE A 133 -4.17 -7.75 9.42
C PHE A 133 -3.95 -8.32 8.01
N ARG A 134 -4.03 -9.64 7.82
CA ARG A 134 -3.93 -10.26 6.50
C ARG A 134 -5.02 -9.76 5.56
N LEU A 135 -6.27 -9.74 6.03
CA LEU A 135 -7.40 -9.29 5.22
C LEU A 135 -7.31 -7.81 4.82
N ALA A 136 -6.80 -6.95 5.72
CA ALA A 136 -6.67 -5.52 5.43
C ALA A 136 -5.44 -5.20 4.57
N VAL A 137 -4.30 -5.84 4.86
CA VAL A 137 -2.99 -5.43 4.32
C VAL A 137 -2.55 -6.31 3.14
N LEU A 138 -2.91 -7.60 3.15
CA LEU A 138 -2.61 -8.52 2.05
C LEU A 138 -3.78 -8.64 1.07
N ASP A 139 -5.01 -8.71 1.60
CA ASP A 139 -6.22 -8.88 0.77
C ASP A 139 -6.93 -7.56 0.46
N GLY A 140 -6.48 -6.43 1.03
CA GLY A 140 -6.96 -5.08 0.69
C GLY A 140 -8.40 -4.77 1.12
N LEU A 141 -9.01 -5.58 1.98
CA LEU A 141 -10.40 -5.42 2.38
C LEU A 141 -10.57 -4.26 3.37
N SER A 142 -11.64 -3.50 3.22
CA SER A 142 -12.00 -2.46 4.17
C SER A 142 -12.39 -3.07 5.53
N HIS A 143 -12.22 -2.31 6.61
CA HIS A 143 -12.63 -2.76 7.95
C HIS A 143 -14.11 -3.14 8.03
N LYS A 144 -14.96 -2.54 7.19
CA LYS A 144 -16.39 -2.87 7.10
C LYS A 144 -16.61 -4.24 6.45
N GLU A 145 -15.88 -4.54 5.38
CA GLU A 145 -15.91 -5.85 4.72
C GLU A 145 -15.31 -6.94 5.61
N ILE A 146 -14.23 -6.62 6.32
CA ILE A 146 -13.61 -7.54 7.30
C ILE A 146 -14.56 -7.84 8.45
N ALA A 147 -15.23 -6.81 9.00
CA ALA A 147 -16.22 -6.98 10.07
C ALA A 147 -17.39 -7.86 9.62
N ALA A 148 -17.92 -7.62 8.42
CA ALA A 148 -18.98 -8.44 7.83
C ALA A 148 -18.53 -9.89 7.56
N LEU A 149 -17.31 -10.06 7.05
CA LEU A 149 -16.75 -11.36 6.67
C LEU A 149 -16.36 -12.22 7.88
N LEU A 150 -15.93 -11.59 8.97
CA LEU A 150 -15.58 -12.28 10.21
C LEU A 150 -16.76 -12.38 11.21
N GLY A 151 -17.92 -11.82 10.88
CA GLY A 151 -19.11 -11.86 11.76
C GLY A 151 -18.92 -11.11 13.08
N ILE A 152 -18.05 -10.11 13.10
CA ILE A 152 -17.71 -9.29 14.27
C ILE A 152 -18.30 -7.88 14.07
N ALA A 153 -18.90 -7.32 15.12
CA ALA A 153 -19.50 -5.99 15.04
C ALA A 153 -18.42 -4.93 14.68
N PRO A 154 -18.74 -3.85 13.91
CA PRO A 154 -17.77 -2.84 13.46
C PRO A 154 -17.06 -2.05 14.56
N HIS A 155 -17.32 -2.37 15.84
CA HIS A 155 -16.79 -1.71 17.01
C HIS A 155 -16.30 -2.75 18.01
N SER A 156 -15.09 -3.28 17.78
CA SER A 156 -14.34 -4.03 18.78
C SER A 156 -12.91 -3.48 18.85
N SER A 157 -12.81 -2.20 19.18
CA SER A 157 -11.62 -1.61 19.81
C SER A 157 -12.05 -0.30 20.46
N SER A 158 -12.42 -0.38 21.73
CA SER A 158 -12.18 0.69 22.71
C SER A 158 -10.90 0.35 23.45
#